data_AF-A0A1A8JW05-F1
#
_entry.id   AF-A0A1A8JW05-F1
#
_cell.length_a   1.000
_cell.length_b   1.000
_cell.length_c   1.000
_cell.angle_alpha   90.00
_cell.angle_beta   90.00
_cell.angle_gamma   90.00
#
_symmetry.space_group_name_H-M   'P 1'
#
loop_
_entity.id
_entity.type
_entity.pdbx_description
1 polymer ?
#
loop_
_entity_poly.entity_id
_entity_poly.type
_entity_poly.pdbx_seq_one_letter_code
_entity_poly.pdbx_strand_id
1 'polypeptide(L)'
;MAEPPVVIWEQEVRSLLHYRDLIPSLEVALGKFSSRDSAEVIQPVRSTIPLQKHSGFMGLMPTYMERDGILTTKFVCFYKRQEGSALPAVQASVVLLDPENGNLKAVMDGEPVLYSQWITPGAHVAAVGACRPDWRELDDVLMKDAIVYVDSREGAMTESGDIILSGAEVFAELGDVINGSKAAHRERTTVFKSLGMGVEDAVSAQL
;
A
#
# COMPACT_ATOMS: atom_id res chain seq x y z
N MET A 1 17.87 22.36 23.53
CA MET A 1 17.12 21.10 23.71
C MET A 1 16.33 20.88 22.44
N ALA A 2 16.24 19.65 21.95
CA ALA A 2 15.38 19.36 20.80
C ALA A 2 13.94 19.71 21.15
N GLU A 3 13.24 20.38 20.24
CA GLU A 3 11.80 20.62 20.39
C GLU A 3 11.05 19.27 20.39
N PRO A 4 9.94 19.14 21.13
CA PRO A 4 9.12 17.93 21.04
C PRO A 4 8.59 17.74 19.62
N PRO A 5 8.47 16.49 19.14
CA PRO A 5 7.94 16.24 17.81
C PRO A 5 6.48 16.66 17.71
N VAL A 6 6.08 17.09 16.51
CA VAL A 6 4.67 17.31 16.19
C VAL A 6 3.98 15.96 16.03
N VAL A 7 2.82 15.78 16.65
CA VAL A 7 1.97 14.59 16.45
C VAL A 7 0.83 14.96 15.52
N ILE A 8 0.69 14.23 14.42
CA ILE A 8 -0.34 14.46 13.39
C ILE A 8 -1.21 13.21 13.33
N TRP A 9 -2.44 13.30 13.83
CA TRP A 9 -3.36 12.16 13.83
C TRP A 9 -4.03 12.00 12.48
N GLU A 10 -4.72 10.87 12.32
CA GLU A 10 -5.42 10.49 11.09
C GLU A 10 -6.27 11.63 10.50
N GLN A 11 -7.01 12.37 11.35
CA GLN A 11 -7.86 13.47 10.90
C GLN A 11 -7.04 14.62 10.31
N GLU A 12 -5.92 14.99 10.95
CA GLU A 12 -5.03 16.01 10.40
C GLU A 12 -4.34 15.51 9.12
N VAL A 13 -3.85 14.27 9.07
CA VAL A 13 -3.27 13.67 7.85
C VAL A 13 -4.27 13.72 6.70
N ARG A 14 -5.53 13.30 6.93
CA ARG A 14 -6.61 13.36 5.93
C ARG A 14 -6.91 14.78 5.46
N SER A 15 -6.76 15.78 6.32
CA SER A 15 -7.01 17.18 5.98
C SER A 15 -5.86 17.85 5.21
N LEU A 16 -4.62 17.38 5.40
CA LEU A 16 -3.41 18.00 4.85
C LEU A 16 -2.90 17.29 3.60
N LEU A 17 -3.11 15.98 3.49
CA LEU A 17 -2.62 15.17 2.39
C LEU A 17 -3.64 15.14 1.25
N HIS A 18 -3.32 15.81 0.15
CA HIS A 18 -4.16 15.84 -1.03
C HIS A 18 -3.48 15.15 -2.21
N TYR A 19 -4.22 14.29 -2.89
CA TYR A 19 -3.69 13.46 -3.97
C TYR A 19 -3.19 14.22 -5.20
N ARG A 20 -3.79 15.38 -5.49
CA ARG A 20 -3.31 16.29 -6.55
C ARG A 20 -1.86 16.72 -6.33
N ASP A 21 -1.45 16.79 -5.06
CA ASP A 21 -0.11 17.20 -4.64
C ASP A 21 0.76 15.94 -4.44
N LEU A 22 0.17 14.84 -3.94
CA LEU A 22 0.88 13.58 -3.68
C LEU A 22 1.30 12.84 -4.96
N ILE A 23 0.45 12.72 -5.98
CA ILE A 23 0.74 11.93 -7.18
C ILE A 23 2.02 12.43 -7.88
N PRO A 24 2.17 13.72 -8.21
CA PRO A 24 3.41 14.21 -8.83
C PRO A 24 4.64 13.99 -7.94
N SER A 25 4.50 14.13 -6.62
CA SER A 25 5.59 13.85 -5.69
C SER A 25 5.97 12.37 -5.66
N LEU A 26 5.00 11.45 -5.72
CA LEU A 26 5.25 10.01 -5.82
C LEU A 26 5.91 9.65 -7.14
N GLU A 27 5.48 10.22 -8.27
CA GLU A 27 6.10 9.98 -9.58
C GLU A 27 7.58 10.38 -9.57
N VAL A 28 7.89 11.55 -9.01
CA VAL A 28 9.27 12.03 -8.85
C VAL A 28 10.05 11.08 -7.93
N ALA A 29 9.51 10.72 -6.77
CA ALA A 29 10.18 9.84 -5.81
C ALA A 29 10.44 8.44 -6.38
N LEU A 30 9.48 7.87 -7.12
CA LEU A 30 9.61 6.57 -7.79
C LEU A 30 10.62 6.63 -8.95
N GLY A 31 10.65 7.74 -9.70
CA GLY A 31 11.66 7.99 -10.73
C GLY A 31 13.07 8.05 -10.13
N LYS A 32 13.22 8.80 -9.02
CA LYS A 32 14.46 8.88 -8.24
C LYS A 32 14.90 7.52 -7.70
N PHE A 33 13.98 6.74 -7.10
CA PHE A 33 14.27 5.39 -6.62
C PHE A 33 14.72 4.44 -7.73
N SER A 34 14.05 4.51 -8.88
CA SER A 34 14.34 3.67 -10.05
C SER A 34 15.70 3.96 -10.68
N SER A 35 16.25 5.17 -10.50
CA SER A 35 17.59 5.53 -10.96
C SER A 35 18.71 4.70 -10.30
N ARG A 36 18.42 4.08 -9.15
CA ARG A 36 19.37 3.36 -8.30
C ARG A 36 20.55 4.23 -7.83
N ASP A 37 20.43 5.55 -7.93
CA ASP A 37 21.40 6.50 -7.38
C ASP A 37 21.14 6.68 -5.88
N SER A 38 22.11 6.27 -5.06
CA SER A 38 22.05 6.45 -3.61
C SER A 38 22.07 7.92 -3.19
N ALA A 39 22.51 8.84 -4.05
CA ALA A 39 22.40 10.28 -3.82
C ALA A 39 20.98 10.82 -4.09
N GLU A 40 20.06 9.99 -4.58
CA GLU A 40 18.65 10.34 -4.76
C GLU A 40 17.77 9.67 -3.69
N VAL A 41 17.87 8.34 -3.55
CA VAL A 41 17.08 7.58 -2.57
C VAL A 41 17.89 6.43 -1.98
N ILE A 42 17.97 6.39 -0.66
CA ILE A 42 18.46 5.26 0.13
C ILE A 42 17.26 4.61 0.81
N GLN A 43 16.82 3.48 0.26
CA GLN A 43 15.72 2.69 0.81
C GLN A 43 16.14 1.22 0.84
N PRO A 44 16.55 0.67 2.00
CA PRO A 44 16.80 -0.76 2.11
C PRO A 44 15.51 -1.56 1.96
N VAL A 45 15.67 -2.87 1.74
CA VAL A 45 14.53 -3.79 1.81
C VAL A 45 13.89 -3.70 3.20
N ARG A 46 12.55 -3.76 3.24
CA ARG A 46 11.77 -3.76 4.47
C ARG A 46 12.34 -4.77 5.47
N SER A 47 12.59 -4.30 6.69
CA SER A 47 12.93 -5.19 7.80
C SER A 47 11.65 -5.66 8.49
N THR A 48 11.54 -6.95 8.78
CA THR A 48 10.35 -7.53 9.41
C THR A 48 10.72 -8.29 10.68
N ILE A 49 9.92 -8.11 11.73
CA ILE A 49 10.05 -8.79 13.01
C ILE A 49 8.75 -9.57 13.27
N PRO A 50 8.76 -10.91 13.21
CA PRO A 50 7.59 -11.71 13.55
C PRO A 50 7.34 -11.67 15.07
N LEU A 51 6.12 -11.36 15.46
CA LEU A 51 5.65 -11.32 16.86
C LEU A 51 4.85 -12.59 17.16
N GLN A 52 5.52 -13.74 17.14
CA GLN A 52 4.90 -15.07 17.16
C GLN A 52 3.89 -15.26 18.30
N LYS A 53 4.26 -14.87 19.53
CA LYS A 53 3.39 -14.96 20.72
C LYS A 53 2.05 -14.24 20.54
N HIS A 54 2.02 -13.20 19.71
CA HIS A 54 0.86 -12.35 19.50
C HIS A 54 0.25 -12.50 18.11
N SER A 55 0.66 -13.51 17.34
CA SER A 55 0.17 -13.73 15.96
C SER A 55 0.24 -12.48 15.09
N GLY A 56 1.33 -11.72 15.22
CA GLY A 56 1.54 -10.49 14.47
C GLY A 56 2.91 -10.42 13.82
N PHE A 57 3.15 -9.34 13.08
CA PHE A 57 4.47 -8.93 12.63
C PHE A 57 4.59 -7.41 12.62
N MET A 58 5.80 -6.94 12.80
CA MET A 58 6.18 -5.53 12.68
C MET A 58 7.08 -5.38 11.46
N GLY A 59 6.78 -4.42 10.60
CA GLY A 59 7.61 -3.98 9.48
C GLY A 59 8.22 -2.61 9.77
N LEU A 60 9.48 -2.44 9.37
CA LEU A 60 10.18 -1.17 9.33
C LEU A 60 10.60 -0.85 7.90
N MET A 61 10.30 0.37 7.49
CA MET A 61 10.58 0.86 6.15
C MET A 61 11.29 2.22 6.25
N PRO A 62 12.59 2.24 6.56
CA PRO A 62 13.37 3.47 6.57
C PRO A 62 13.63 3.96 5.14
N THR A 63 13.65 5.28 4.96
CA THR A 63 13.92 5.91 3.67
C THR A 63 14.61 7.24 3.90
N TYR A 64 15.71 7.48 3.19
CA TYR A 64 16.39 8.75 3.13
C TYR A 64 16.48 9.23 1.69
N MET A 65 15.96 10.42 1.39
CA MET A 65 16.13 11.08 0.11
C MET A 65 17.20 12.17 0.28
N GLU A 66 18.44 11.86 -0.08
CA GLU A 66 19.63 12.69 0.22
C GLU A 66 19.49 14.11 -0.32
N ARG A 67 19.15 14.27 -1.61
CA ARG A 67 19.00 15.60 -2.24
C ARG A 67 17.83 16.40 -1.71
N ASP A 68 16.77 15.74 -1.25
CA ASP A 68 15.57 16.41 -0.73
C ASP A 68 15.66 16.66 0.78
N GLY A 69 16.65 16.09 1.47
CA GLY A 69 16.79 16.20 2.92
C GLY A 69 15.65 15.54 3.69
N ILE A 70 15.03 14.49 3.13
CA ILE A 70 13.87 13.81 3.73
C ILE A 70 14.33 12.50 4.36
N LEU A 71 14.39 12.44 5.70
CA LEU A 71 14.66 11.22 6.44
C LEU A 71 13.40 10.76 7.16
N THR A 72 12.91 9.56 6.82
CA THR A 72 11.69 9.00 7.39
C THR A 72 11.85 7.53 7.71
N THR A 73 10.99 7.00 8.59
CA THR A 73 10.72 5.57 8.62
C THR A 73 9.25 5.30 8.89
N LYS A 74 8.69 4.32 8.18
CA LYS A 74 7.36 3.81 8.50
C LYS A 74 7.48 2.57 9.38
N PHE A 75 6.78 2.60 10.50
CA PHE A 75 6.47 1.43 11.29
C PHE A 75 5.09 0.95 10.86
N VAL A 76 4.97 -0.35 10.65
CA VAL A 76 3.67 -0.96 10.40
C VAL A 76 3.58 -2.26 11.17
N CYS A 77 2.54 -2.39 11.97
CA CYS A 77 2.24 -3.60 12.71
C CYS A 77 1.00 -4.23 12.13
N PHE A 78 1.05 -5.53 11.96
CA PHE A 78 -0.07 -6.34 11.52
C PHE A 78 -0.31 -7.40 12.56
N TYR A 79 -1.58 -7.62 12.89
CA TYR A 79 -1.99 -8.63 13.85
C TYR A 79 -3.17 -9.39 13.29
N LYS A 80 -3.13 -10.73 13.40
CA LYS A 80 -4.34 -11.53 13.24
C LYS A 80 -5.28 -11.20 14.40
N ARG A 81 -6.38 -10.49 14.11
CA ARG A 81 -7.36 -10.13 15.12
C ARG A 81 -8.38 -11.26 15.32
N GLN A 82 -8.96 -11.32 16.51
CA GLN A 82 -10.13 -12.16 16.75
C GLN A 82 -11.38 -11.46 16.20
N GLU A 83 -12.38 -12.25 15.82
CA GLU A 83 -13.68 -11.73 15.39
C GLU A 83 -14.28 -10.84 16.48
N GLY A 84 -14.79 -9.67 16.11
CA GLY A 84 -15.30 -8.66 17.04
C GLY A 84 -14.24 -7.79 17.74
N SER A 85 -12.96 -7.86 17.35
CA SER A 85 -11.93 -6.98 17.90
C SER A 85 -12.20 -5.51 17.56
N ALA A 86 -12.04 -4.62 18.55
CA ALA A 86 -12.16 -3.17 18.38
C ALA A 86 -10.92 -2.50 17.75
N LEU A 87 -9.83 -3.26 17.54
CA LEU A 87 -8.57 -2.73 16.99
C LEU A 87 -8.39 -3.16 15.53
N PRO A 88 -7.89 -2.28 14.65
CA PRO A 88 -7.63 -2.63 13.26
C PRO A 88 -6.53 -3.70 13.15
N ALA A 89 -6.60 -4.49 12.08
CA ALA A 89 -5.61 -5.53 11.78
C ALA A 89 -4.24 -4.94 11.43
N VAL A 90 -4.23 -3.73 10.86
CA VAL A 90 -3.04 -2.97 10.50
C VAL A 90 -3.01 -1.69 11.32
N GLN A 91 -1.87 -1.38 11.91
CA GLN A 91 -1.59 -0.08 12.51
C GLN A 91 -0.28 0.42 11.95
N ALA A 92 -0.23 1.67 11.53
CA ALA A 92 0.95 2.24 10.94
C ALA A 92 1.22 3.64 11.49
N SER A 93 2.51 3.96 11.60
CA SER A 93 2.96 5.30 11.93
C SER A 93 4.17 5.65 11.09
N VAL A 94 4.21 6.86 10.58
CA VAL A 94 5.37 7.41 9.87
C VAL A 94 6.05 8.40 10.78
N VAL A 95 7.36 8.29 10.92
CA VAL A 95 8.17 9.28 11.61
C VAL A 95 9.02 10.05 10.62
N LEU A 96 9.09 11.36 10.82
CA LEU A 96 9.97 12.28 10.10
C LEU A 96 11.08 12.72 11.03
N LEU A 97 12.33 12.58 10.60
CA LEU A 97 13.51 12.95 11.34
C LEU A 97 14.26 14.07 10.62
N ASP A 98 15.00 14.85 11.38
CA ASP A 98 16.02 15.75 10.86
C ASP A 98 17.23 14.95 10.38
N PRO A 99 17.61 14.98 9.10
CA PRO A 99 18.80 14.27 8.63
C PRO A 99 20.11 14.85 9.20
N GLU A 100 20.16 16.12 9.59
CA GLU A 100 21.40 16.76 10.07
C GLU A 100 21.74 16.37 11.51
N ASN A 101 20.72 16.18 12.34
CA ASN A 101 20.88 16.02 13.79
C ASN A 101 20.09 14.86 14.40
N GLY A 102 19.29 14.15 13.60
CA GLY A 102 18.55 12.96 14.02
C GLY A 102 17.33 13.24 14.90
N ASN A 103 16.99 14.51 15.16
CA ASN A 103 15.83 14.84 16.00
C ASN A 103 14.53 14.42 15.31
N LEU A 104 13.61 13.88 16.09
CA LEU A 104 12.27 13.54 15.62
C LEU A 104 11.48 14.84 15.39
N LYS A 105 11.10 15.11 14.14
CA LYS A 105 10.30 16.29 13.76
C LYS A 105 8.81 16.04 13.85
N ALA A 106 8.36 14.87 13.38
CA ALA A 106 6.95 14.51 13.42
C ALA A 106 6.71 13.01 13.59
N VAL A 107 5.57 12.67 14.20
CA VAL A 107 4.96 11.34 14.21
C VAL A 107 3.57 11.47 13.60
N MET A 108 3.29 10.67 12.58
CA MET A 108 2.09 10.79 11.77
C MET A 108 1.38 9.44 11.68
N ASP A 109 0.05 9.45 11.62
CA ASP A 109 -0.74 8.26 11.30
C ASP A 109 -0.41 7.74 9.88
N GLY A 110 -0.45 6.41 9.69
CA GLY A 110 -0.10 5.75 8.43
C GLY A 110 -1.08 4.69 7.95
N GLU A 111 -2.31 4.66 8.49
CA GLU A 111 -3.44 3.83 8.04
C GLU A 111 -3.97 4.31 6.65
N PRO A 112 -4.91 3.59 5.99
CA PRO A 112 -4.90 3.30 4.54
C PRO A 112 -4.66 4.47 3.60
N VAL A 113 -3.96 4.14 2.52
CA VAL A 113 -3.28 5.11 1.66
C VAL A 113 -4.09 5.55 0.44
N LEU A 114 -5.09 4.81 -0.07
CA LEU A 114 -5.79 5.16 -1.33
C LEU A 114 -7.32 5.13 -1.21
N TYR A 115 -7.97 6.25 -1.51
CA TYR A 115 -9.43 6.42 -1.45
C TYR A 115 -9.98 6.77 -2.83
N SER A 116 -11.18 6.29 -3.14
CA SER A 116 -11.96 6.50 -4.37
C SER A 116 -11.96 7.91 -4.92
N GLN A 117 -12.22 8.90 -4.06
CA GLN A 117 -12.30 10.33 -4.43
C GLN A 117 -10.99 10.90 -4.99
N TRP A 118 -9.90 10.12 -4.90
CA TRP A 118 -8.57 10.47 -5.37
C TRP A 118 -8.20 9.84 -6.71
N ILE A 119 -9.05 8.97 -7.24
CA ILE A 119 -8.79 8.26 -8.49
C ILE A 119 -9.30 9.06 -9.68
N THR A 120 -8.37 9.43 -10.58
CA THR A 120 -8.73 10.04 -11.86
C THR A 120 -9.66 9.08 -12.62
N PRO A 121 -10.79 9.56 -13.17
CA PRO A 121 -11.66 8.72 -13.99
C PRO A 121 -10.88 8.04 -15.12
N GLY A 122 -10.93 6.71 -15.20
CA GLY A 122 -10.19 5.93 -16.20
C GLY A 122 -8.82 5.42 -15.75
N ALA A 123 -8.37 5.73 -14.53
CA ALA A 123 -7.09 5.25 -14.04
C ALA A 123 -7.08 3.72 -13.80
N HIS A 124 -5.89 3.14 -13.95
CA HIS A 124 -5.63 1.75 -13.58
C HIS A 124 -4.88 1.70 -12.24
N VAL A 125 -5.40 0.94 -11.29
CA VAL A 125 -4.81 0.73 -9.97
C VAL A 125 -4.34 -0.71 -9.85
N ALA A 126 -3.02 -0.92 -9.75
CA ALA A 126 -2.44 -2.22 -9.45
C ALA A 126 -2.24 -2.36 -7.93
N ALA A 127 -3.11 -3.12 -7.26
CA ALA A 127 -3.11 -3.32 -5.82
C ALA A 127 -2.51 -4.68 -5.47
N VAL A 128 -1.28 -4.68 -4.96
CA VAL A 128 -0.44 -5.88 -4.76
C VAL A 128 -0.29 -6.27 -3.28
N GLY A 129 -0.61 -5.38 -2.33
CA GLY A 129 -0.54 -5.69 -0.90
C GLY A 129 -1.84 -6.29 -0.36
N ALA A 130 -2.12 -6.15 0.94
CA ALA A 130 -3.34 -6.66 1.58
C ALA A 130 -3.69 -8.14 1.25
N CYS A 131 -2.71 -9.03 1.29
CA CYS A 131 -2.85 -10.48 1.03
C CYS A 131 -3.34 -11.30 2.24
N ARG A 132 -4.20 -10.67 3.07
CA ARG A 132 -4.94 -11.33 4.15
C ARG A 132 -6.39 -10.85 4.15
N PRO A 133 -7.34 -11.72 4.52
CA PRO A 133 -8.77 -11.45 4.36
C PRO A 133 -9.29 -10.29 5.22
N ASP A 134 -8.51 -9.88 6.22
CA ASP A 134 -8.80 -8.76 7.11
C ASP A 134 -7.96 -7.50 6.81
N TRP A 135 -7.14 -7.51 5.74
CA TRP A 135 -6.27 -6.38 5.37
C TRP A 135 -6.82 -5.60 4.18
N ARG A 136 -6.60 -4.29 4.17
CA ARG A 136 -7.05 -3.41 3.09
C ARG A 136 -6.02 -2.36 2.73
N GLU A 137 -5.98 -2.04 1.45
CA GLU A 137 -5.28 -0.91 0.87
C GLU A 137 -6.24 0.08 0.19
N LEU A 138 -7.43 -0.40 -0.21
CA LEU A 138 -8.42 0.32 -1.02
C LEU A 138 -9.74 0.50 -0.25
N ASP A 139 -10.37 1.67 -0.39
CA ASP A 139 -11.68 1.95 0.22
C ASP A 139 -12.84 1.26 -0.51
N ASP A 140 -14.01 1.22 0.14
CA ASP A 140 -15.21 0.54 -0.39
C ASP A 140 -15.71 1.16 -1.68
N VAL A 141 -15.65 2.48 -1.78
CA VAL A 141 -16.17 3.21 -2.93
C VAL A 141 -15.35 2.86 -4.17
N LEU A 142 -14.01 2.81 -4.08
CA LEU A 142 -13.17 2.45 -5.21
C LEU A 142 -13.42 1.02 -5.63
N MET A 143 -13.45 0.10 -4.67
CA MET A 143 -13.65 -1.31 -4.94
C MET A 143 -15.03 -1.60 -5.56
N LYS A 144 -16.07 -0.82 -5.22
CA LYS A 144 -17.42 -0.97 -5.79
C LYS A 144 -17.60 -0.28 -7.14
N ASP A 145 -16.93 0.84 -7.37
CA ASP A 145 -17.09 1.63 -8.60
C ASP A 145 -16.15 1.19 -9.74
N ALA A 146 -14.98 0.62 -9.40
CA ALA A 146 -14.00 0.15 -10.37
C ALA A 146 -14.37 -1.21 -10.96
N ILE A 147 -13.85 -1.48 -12.17
CA ILE A 147 -13.87 -2.83 -12.73
C ILE A 147 -12.68 -3.60 -12.14
N VAL A 148 -12.98 -4.61 -11.32
CA VAL A 148 -11.99 -5.39 -10.57
C VAL A 148 -11.54 -6.61 -11.37
N TYR A 149 -10.26 -6.65 -11.70
CA TYR A 149 -9.53 -7.79 -12.23
C TYR A 149 -8.68 -8.41 -11.12
N VAL A 150 -8.49 -9.73 -11.16
CA VAL A 150 -7.66 -10.46 -10.19
C VAL A 150 -6.70 -11.40 -10.90
N ASP A 151 -5.67 -11.87 -10.21
CA ASP A 151 -4.83 -12.98 -10.70
C ASP A 151 -5.58 -14.32 -10.60
N SER A 152 -6.11 -14.64 -9.43
CA SER A 152 -6.97 -15.80 -9.15
C SER A 152 -8.22 -15.39 -8.38
N ARG A 153 -9.39 -15.78 -8.86
CA ARG A 153 -10.66 -15.54 -8.18
C ARG A 153 -10.74 -16.29 -6.85
N GLU A 154 -10.27 -17.53 -6.82
CA GLU A 154 -10.25 -18.34 -5.59
C GLU A 154 -9.34 -17.69 -4.53
N GLY A 155 -8.13 -17.27 -4.93
CA GLY A 155 -7.21 -16.55 -4.05
C GLY A 155 -7.83 -15.25 -3.54
N ALA A 156 -8.37 -14.43 -4.45
CA ALA A 156 -9.02 -13.16 -4.14
C ALA A 156 -10.12 -13.29 -3.08
N MET A 157 -11.02 -14.25 -3.25
CA MET A 157 -12.16 -14.48 -2.34
C MET A 157 -11.74 -15.07 -0.98
N THR A 158 -10.52 -15.61 -0.88
CA THR A 158 -10.01 -16.25 0.34
C THR A 158 -9.07 -15.32 1.11
N GLU A 159 -8.27 -14.53 0.40
CA GLU A 159 -7.13 -13.84 0.98
C GLU A 159 -7.16 -12.32 0.79
N SER A 160 -7.96 -11.75 -0.11
CA SER A 160 -7.96 -10.30 -0.31
C SER A 160 -9.00 -9.63 0.56
N GLY A 161 -8.58 -8.96 1.64
CA GLY A 161 -9.51 -8.16 2.44
C GLY A 161 -10.08 -6.96 1.69
N ASP A 162 -9.40 -6.42 0.68
CA ASP A 162 -9.98 -5.42 -0.23
C ASP A 162 -11.23 -5.94 -0.95
N ILE A 163 -11.26 -7.22 -1.34
CA ILE A 163 -12.41 -7.84 -2.01
C ILE A 163 -13.44 -8.32 -0.99
N ILE A 164 -13.01 -9.06 0.03
CA ILE A 164 -13.87 -9.70 1.03
C ILE A 164 -14.65 -8.66 1.84
N LEU A 165 -13.97 -7.60 2.31
CA LEU A 165 -14.57 -6.61 3.20
C LEU A 165 -15.38 -5.56 2.43
N SER A 166 -15.02 -5.27 1.18
CA SER A 166 -15.81 -4.35 0.35
C SER A 166 -17.04 -5.01 -0.26
N GLY A 167 -17.01 -6.33 -0.44
CA GLY A 167 -18.03 -7.08 -1.18
C GLY A 167 -18.01 -6.78 -2.68
N ALA A 168 -16.87 -6.32 -3.22
CA ALA A 168 -16.74 -5.99 -4.63
C ALA A 168 -16.87 -7.21 -5.55
N GLU A 169 -17.53 -7.02 -6.69
CA GLU A 169 -17.66 -8.07 -7.69
C GLU A 169 -16.37 -8.17 -8.52
N VAL A 170 -15.76 -9.36 -8.53
CA VAL A 170 -14.63 -9.66 -9.41
C VAL A 170 -15.14 -9.87 -10.83
N PHE A 171 -14.80 -8.94 -11.73
CA PHE A 171 -15.24 -8.96 -13.13
C PHE A 171 -14.60 -10.11 -13.93
N ALA A 172 -13.28 -10.27 -13.84
CA ALA A 172 -12.53 -11.26 -14.60
C ALA A 172 -11.18 -11.60 -13.94
N GLU A 173 -10.62 -12.76 -14.27
CA GLU A 173 -9.21 -13.02 -14.01
C GLU A 173 -8.34 -12.38 -15.11
N LEU A 174 -7.09 -12.07 -14.80
CA LEU A 174 -6.15 -11.50 -15.77
C LEU A 174 -5.93 -12.45 -16.95
N GLY A 175 -5.93 -13.77 -16.69
CA GLY A 175 -5.87 -14.81 -17.72
C GLY A 175 -7.03 -14.75 -18.72
N ASP A 176 -8.23 -14.39 -18.27
CA ASP A 176 -9.39 -14.23 -19.17
C ASP A 176 -9.18 -13.08 -20.16
N VAL A 177 -8.58 -11.99 -19.69
CA VAL A 177 -8.27 -10.82 -20.52
C VAL A 177 -7.17 -11.14 -21.53
N ILE A 178 -6.10 -11.83 -21.08
CA ILE A 178 -4.98 -12.25 -21.93
C ILE A 178 -5.47 -13.18 -23.06
N ASN A 179 -6.36 -14.12 -22.72
CA ASN A 179 -6.91 -15.07 -23.68
C ASN A 179 -8.04 -14.49 -24.56
N GLY A 180 -8.43 -13.23 -24.34
CA GLY A 180 -9.50 -12.56 -25.09
C GLY A 180 -10.91 -13.04 -24.77
N SER A 181 -11.11 -13.84 -23.71
CA SER A 181 -12.44 -14.26 -23.26
C SER A 181 -13.19 -13.17 -22.50
N LYS A 182 -12.47 -12.18 -21.94
CA LYS A 182 -13.01 -10.99 -21.29
C LYS A 182 -12.35 -9.72 -21.83
N ALA A 183 -13.11 -8.62 -21.85
CA ALA A 183 -12.62 -7.33 -22.35
C ALA A 183 -11.74 -6.61 -21.33
N ALA A 184 -10.72 -5.89 -21.83
CA ALA A 184 -9.94 -4.92 -21.05
C ALA A 184 -10.61 -3.53 -21.14
N HIS A 185 -11.26 -3.10 -20.06
CA HIS A 185 -11.99 -1.83 -19.99
C HIS A 185 -11.06 -0.65 -19.69
N ARG A 186 -10.23 -0.28 -20.66
CA ARG A 186 -9.22 0.79 -20.53
C ARG A 186 -9.82 2.19 -20.38
N GLU A 187 -11.09 2.35 -20.73
CA GLU A 187 -11.86 3.58 -20.65
C GLU A 187 -12.52 3.81 -19.28
N ARG A 188 -12.45 2.82 -18.38
CA ARG A 188 -13.04 2.85 -17.03
C ARG A 188 -11.94 2.83 -15.99
N THR A 189 -12.27 3.25 -14.78
CA THR A 189 -11.39 3.00 -13.64
C THR A 189 -11.32 1.49 -13.40
N THR A 190 -10.11 0.96 -13.35
CA THR A 190 -9.86 -0.48 -13.21
C THR A 190 -8.95 -0.74 -12.02
N VAL A 191 -9.22 -1.81 -11.29
CA VAL A 191 -8.35 -2.31 -10.22
C VAL A 191 -7.85 -3.67 -10.64
N PHE A 192 -6.54 -3.88 -10.68
CA PHE A 192 -5.96 -5.22 -10.68
C PHE A 192 -5.51 -5.56 -9.27
N LYS A 193 -6.19 -6.51 -8.62
CA LYS A 193 -5.81 -7.02 -7.31
C LYS A 193 -4.94 -8.27 -7.50
N SER A 194 -3.70 -8.18 -7.05
CA SER A 194 -2.76 -9.31 -7.05
C SER A 194 -2.52 -9.81 -5.63
N LEU A 195 -2.50 -11.14 -5.50
CA LEU A 195 -2.10 -11.89 -4.31
C LEU A 195 -0.85 -12.74 -4.58
N GLY A 196 -0.53 -12.97 -5.85
CA GLY A 196 0.58 -13.79 -6.32
C GLY A 196 0.15 -15.25 -6.52
N MET A 197 0.59 -15.86 -7.60
CA MET A 197 0.31 -17.26 -7.91
C MET A 197 1.61 -18.05 -8.09
N GLY A 198 1.70 -19.25 -7.51
CA GLY A 198 2.91 -20.08 -7.62
C GLY A 198 3.30 -20.46 -9.07
N VAL A 199 2.38 -20.34 -10.04
CA VAL A 199 2.69 -20.51 -11.47
C VAL A 199 3.57 -19.38 -12.01
N GLU A 200 3.44 -18.17 -11.49
CA GLU A 200 4.23 -17.00 -11.85
C GLU A 200 5.70 -17.22 -11.46
N ASP A 201 5.92 -17.76 -10.26
CA ASP A 201 7.26 -18.12 -9.76
C ASP A 201 7.86 -19.28 -10.55
N ALA A 202 7.07 -20.33 -10.84
CA ALA A 202 7.55 -21.53 -11.52
C ALA A 202 8.03 -21.23 -12.95
N VAL A 203 7.29 -20.40 -13.69
CA VAL A 203 7.68 -19.97 -15.04
C VAL A 203 8.90 -19.04 -14.97
N SER A 204 8.94 -18.12 -14.00
CA SER A 204 10.09 -17.23 -13.80
C SER A 204 11.38 -17.99 -13.46
N ALA A 205 11.29 -19.07 -12.69
CA ALA A 205 12.43 -19.91 -12.31
C ALA A 205 12.93 -20.83 -13.45
N GLN A 206 12.10 -21.09 -14.46
CA GLN A 206 12.48 -21.89 -15.63
C GLN A 206 13.32 -21.09 -16.65
N LEU A 207 13.15 -19.76 -16.69
CA LEU A 207 13.85 -18.83 -17.58
C LEU A 207 15.28 -18.55 -17.10
#